data_AF-A0A3B8YUJ9-F1
#
_entry.id   AF-A0A3B8YUJ9-F1
#
_cell.length_a   1.000
_cell.length_b   1.000
_cell.length_c   1.000
_cell.angle_alpha   90.00
_cell.angle_beta   90.00
_cell.angle_gamma   90.00
#
_symmetry.space_group_name_H-M   'P 1'
#
loop_
_entity.id
_entity.type
_entity.pdbx_description
1 polymer ?
#
loop_
_entity_poly.entity_id
_entity_poly.type
_entity_poly.pdbx_seq_one_letter_code
_entity_poly.pdbx_strand_id
1 'polypeptide(L)'
;NNGFPTVEDGVTAARNAGADVVVLCSSDDEYVELAPKAFDLLKGGKEIFVVAGAPACMDDLKAHGIEYFIHVRSNVYETLKGFNKRLL
;
A
#
# COMPACT_ATOMS: atom_id res chain seq x y z
N ASN A 1 -13.85 -7.59 -5.90
CA ASN A 1 -12.69 -8.49 -6.04
C ASN A 1 -12.54 -9.22 -4.72
N ASN A 2 -12.39 -10.54 -4.71
CA ASN A 2 -12.40 -11.37 -3.50
C ASN A 2 -10.99 -11.51 -2.87
N GLY A 3 -10.07 -10.63 -3.23
CA GLY A 3 -8.65 -10.75 -2.91
C GLY A 3 -7.88 -11.48 -4.00
N PHE A 4 -6.56 -11.53 -3.84
CA PHE A 4 -5.64 -12.20 -4.75
C PHE A 4 -4.91 -13.33 -4.03
N PRO A 5 -4.64 -14.47 -4.68
CA PRO A 5 -3.92 -15.58 -4.06
C PRO A 5 -2.46 -15.21 -3.72
N THR A 6 -1.87 -14.29 -4.48
CA THR A 6 -0.48 -13.84 -4.30
C THR A 6 -0.36 -12.33 -4.44
N VAL A 7 0.74 -11.78 -3.92
CA VAL A 7 1.08 -10.36 -4.06
C VAL A 7 1.31 -10.00 -5.54
N GLU A 8 1.97 -10.89 -6.28
CA GLU A 8 2.27 -10.74 -7.70
C GLU A 8 1.01 -10.61 -8.55
N ASP A 9 -0.01 -11.44 -8.27
CA ASP A 9 -1.30 -11.37 -8.95
C ASP A 9 -2.00 -10.03 -8.67
N GLY A 10 -1.94 -9.57 -7.42
CA GLY A 10 -2.51 -8.28 -7.01
C GLY A 10 -1.83 -7.08 -7.66
N VAL A 11 -0.48 -7.07 -7.68
CA VAL A 11 0.31 -6.01 -8.34
C VAL A 11 0.04 -6.00 -9.84
N THR A 12 -0.01 -7.18 -10.48
CA THR A 12 -0.30 -7.29 -11.91
C THR A 12 -1.69 -6.76 -12.23
N ALA A 13 -2.69 -7.12 -11.43
CA ALA A 13 -4.06 -6.63 -11.60
C ALA A 13 -4.15 -5.10 -11.40
N ALA A 14 -3.45 -4.54 -10.40
CA ALA A 14 -3.41 -3.10 -10.17
C ALA A 14 -2.79 -2.35 -11.37
N ARG A 15 -1.68 -2.85 -11.91
CA ARG A 15 -1.03 -2.30 -13.10
C ARG A 15 -1.92 -2.38 -14.34
N ASN A 16 -2.56 -3.52 -14.57
CA ASN A 16 -3.48 -3.72 -15.69
C ASN A 16 -4.71 -2.81 -15.60
N ALA A 17 -5.16 -2.49 -14.39
CA ALA A 17 -6.22 -1.54 -14.15
C ALA A 17 -5.77 -0.07 -14.32
N GLY A 18 -4.46 0.17 -14.51
CA GLY A 18 -3.90 1.52 -14.57
C GLY A 18 -4.04 2.28 -13.25
N ALA A 19 -4.07 1.58 -12.12
CA ALA A 19 -4.32 2.16 -10.82
C ALA A 19 -3.26 3.21 -10.45
N ASP A 20 -3.69 4.34 -9.91
CA ASP A 20 -2.77 5.37 -9.41
C ASP A 20 -2.44 5.18 -7.93
N VAL A 21 -3.25 4.41 -7.20
CA VAL A 21 -3.06 4.10 -5.78
C VAL A 21 -3.29 2.60 -5.57
N VAL A 22 -2.37 1.95 -4.88
CA VAL A 22 -2.45 0.53 -4.50
C VAL A 22 -2.44 0.43 -2.98
N VAL A 23 -3.54 -0.08 -2.41
CA VAL A 23 -3.68 -0.27 -0.98
C VAL A 23 -3.59 -1.77 -0.65
N LEU A 24 -2.56 -2.16 0.09
CA LEU A 24 -2.43 -3.53 0.61
C LEU A 24 -3.30 -3.68 1.86
N CYS A 25 -4.16 -4.71 1.85
CA CYS A 25 -5.03 -5.05 2.96
C CYS A 25 -4.87 -6.55 3.29
N SER A 26 -4.26 -6.85 4.43
CA SER A 26 -4.08 -8.20 4.98
C SER A 26 -4.23 -8.18 6.51
N SER A 27 -3.93 -9.29 7.17
CA SER A 27 -3.77 -9.31 8.63
C SER A 27 -2.45 -8.65 9.07
N ASP A 28 -2.39 -8.22 10.34
CA ASP A 28 -1.20 -7.55 10.88
C ASP A 28 0.06 -8.43 10.83
N ASP A 29 -0.09 -9.73 11.08
CA ASP A 29 1.02 -10.69 11.09
C ASP A 29 1.62 -10.90 9.69
N GLU A 30 0.78 -10.86 8.66
CA GLU A 30 1.22 -11.07 7.27
C GLU A 30 1.97 -9.86 6.69
N TYR A 31 1.78 -8.65 7.23
CA TYR A 31 2.41 -7.45 6.68
C TYR A 31 3.94 -7.48 6.74
N VAL A 32 4.53 -8.22 7.68
CA VAL A 32 5.99 -8.38 7.79
C VAL A 32 6.58 -8.94 6.49
N GLU A 33 5.87 -9.86 5.83
CA GLU A 33 6.31 -10.47 4.58
C GLU A 33 5.70 -9.79 3.36
N LEU A 34 4.38 -9.51 3.40
CA LEU A 34 3.64 -9.08 2.23
C LEU A 34 3.90 -7.62 1.86
N ALA A 35 4.06 -6.72 2.84
CA ALA A 35 4.20 -5.29 2.57
C ALA A 35 5.54 -4.93 1.91
N PRO A 36 6.71 -5.41 2.41
CA PRO A 36 7.99 -5.18 1.72
C PRO A 36 8.01 -5.78 0.32
N LYS A 37 7.46 -7.00 0.17
CA LYS A 37 7.37 -7.68 -1.13
C LYS A 37 6.52 -6.90 -2.13
N ALA A 38 5.33 -6.45 -1.72
CA ALA A 38 4.46 -5.64 -2.57
C ALA A 38 5.11 -4.31 -2.96
N PHE A 39 5.75 -3.64 -1.99
CA PHE A 39 6.48 -2.40 -2.23
C PHE A 39 7.61 -2.59 -3.24
N ASP A 40 8.40 -3.66 -3.11
CA ASP A 40 9.50 -3.98 -4.02
C ASP A 40 9.01 -4.31 -5.43
N LEU A 41 7.89 -5.01 -5.57
CA LEU A 41 7.27 -5.30 -6.87
C LEU A 41 6.72 -4.03 -7.56
N LEU A 42 6.27 -3.06 -6.78
CA LEU A 42 5.75 -1.77 -7.26
C LEU A 42 6.86 -0.74 -7.53
N LYS A 43 8.12 -0.99 -7.12
CA LYS A 43 9.24 -0.08 -7.41
C LYS A 43 9.37 0.22 -8.89
N GLY A 44 9.63 1.49 -9.20
CA GLY A 44 9.70 2.01 -10.58
C GLY A 44 8.33 2.27 -11.22
N GLY A 45 7.24 1.93 -10.54
CA GLY A 45 5.88 2.32 -10.90
C GLY A 45 5.54 3.77 -10.53
N LYS A 46 4.39 4.25 -11.01
CA LYS A 46 3.84 5.57 -10.67
C LYS A 46 2.85 5.53 -9.49
N GLU A 47 2.51 4.33 -9.06
CA GLU A 47 1.46 4.06 -8.10
C GLU A 47 1.87 4.50 -6.69
N ILE A 48 0.95 5.15 -5.97
CA ILE A 48 1.09 5.41 -4.54
C ILE A 48 0.79 4.11 -3.79
N PHE A 49 1.80 3.51 -3.14
CA PHE A 49 1.62 2.33 -2.32
C PHE A 49 1.21 2.70 -0.89
N VAL A 50 0.16 2.07 -0.36
CA VAL A 50 -0.41 2.33 0.97
C VAL A 50 -0.62 1.02 1.71
N VAL A 51 -0.27 0.96 2.99
CA VAL A 51 -0.63 -0.16 3.88
C VAL A 51 -1.90 0.19 4.67
N ALA A 52 -2.91 -0.68 4.64
CA ALA A 52 -4.15 -0.52 5.39
C ALA A 52 -3.99 -1.02 6.84
N GLY A 53 -3.37 -0.19 7.69
CA GLY A 53 -3.21 -0.47 9.10
C GLY A 53 -2.08 0.30 9.74
N ALA A 54 -1.88 0.05 11.03
CA ALA A 54 -0.70 0.46 11.79
C ALA A 54 -0.15 -0.77 12.50
N PRO A 55 0.39 -1.75 11.74
CA PRO A 55 0.86 -3.01 12.32
C PRO A 55 2.04 -2.78 13.26
N ALA A 56 2.33 -3.74 14.12
CA ALA A 56 3.46 -3.64 15.05
C ALA A 56 4.81 -3.41 14.33
N CYS A 57 4.96 -3.91 13.10
CA CYS A 57 6.13 -3.72 12.23
C CYS A 57 6.14 -2.39 11.46
N MET A 58 5.22 -1.45 11.72
CA MET A 58 5.10 -0.21 10.95
C MET A 58 6.41 0.57 10.82
N ASP A 59 7.22 0.62 11.88
CA ASP A 59 8.49 1.35 11.85
C ASP A 59 9.55 0.64 11.00
N ASP A 60 9.55 -0.70 10.96
CA ASP A 60 10.40 -1.48 10.03
C ASP A 60 9.95 -1.26 8.58
N LEU A 61 8.63 -1.22 8.33
CA LEU A 61 8.08 -0.92 7.01
C LEU A 61 8.45 0.48 6.53
N LYS A 62 8.42 1.48 7.43
CA LYS A 62 8.93 2.83 7.14
C LYS A 62 10.42 2.83 6.84
N ALA A 63 11.22 2.06 7.58
CA ALA A 63 12.65 1.93 7.33
C ALA A 63 12.94 1.28 5.97
N HIS A 64 12.05 0.41 5.48
CA HIS A 64 12.09 -0.15 4.11
C HIS A 64 11.70 0.84 3.01
N GLY A 65 11.17 2.01 3.38
CA GLY A 65 10.77 3.09 2.47
C GLY A 65 9.26 3.21 2.23
N ILE A 66 8.43 2.45 2.95
CA ILE A 66 6.97 2.56 2.82
C ILE A 66 6.51 3.83 3.57
N GLU A 67 5.98 4.80 2.82
CA GLU A 67 5.62 6.11 3.36
C GLU A 67 4.16 6.20 3.85
N TYR A 68 3.23 5.53 3.17
CA TYR A 68 1.79 5.75 3.36
C TYR A 68 1.10 4.62 4.11
N PHE A 69 0.35 5.01 5.12
CA PHE A 69 -0.47 4.13 5.94
C PHE A 69 -1.84 4.77 6.13
N ILE A 70 -2.89 3.95 6.06
CA ILE A 70 -4.26 4.38 6.37
C ILE A 70 -4.83 3.49 7.48
N HIS A 71 -5.21 4.11 8.60
CA HIS A 71 -5.70 3.43 9.79
C HIS A 71 -6.75 4.29 10.50
N VAL A 72 -7.39 3.75 11.55
CA VAL A 72 -8.53 4.39 12.24
C VAL A 72 -8.21 5.76 12.86
N ARG A 73 -6.93 6.10 13.05
CA ARG A 73 -6.49 7.41 13.57
C ARG A 73 -5.97 8.35 12.49
N SER A 74 -5.93 7.93 11.22
CA SER A 74 -5.54 8.79 10.12
C SER A 74 -6.60 9.89 9.93
N ASN A 75 -6.15 11.14 9.74
CA ASN A 75 -7.06 12.20 9.31
C ASN A 75 -7.44 11.97 7.84
N VAL A 76 -8.60 11.37 7.62
CA VAL A 76 -9.07 10.96 6.28
C VAL A 76 -9.08 12.12 5.29
N TYR A 77 -9.50 13.31 5.73
CA TYR A 77 -9.55 14.48 4.85
C TYR A 77 -8.16 14.88 4.35
N GLU A 78 -7.19 15.01 5.26
CA GLU A 78 -5.82 15.39 4.89
C GLU A 78 -5.11 14.29 4.09
N THR A 79 -5.31 13.02 4.44
CA THR A 79 -4.74 11.89 3.70
C THR A 79 -5.25 11.86 2.25
N LEU A 80 -6.57 11.90 2.03
CA LEU A 80 -7.15 11.86 0.69
C LEU A 80 -6.79 13.09 -0.14
N LYS A 81 -6.77 14.28 0.49
CA LYS A 81 -6.31 15.52 -0.15
C LYS A 81 -4.84 15.43 -0.56
N GLY A 82 -4.00 14.80 0.27
CA GLY A 82 -2.59 14.54 -0.01
C GLY A 82 -2.40 13.65 -1.24
N PHE A 83 -3.16 12.55 -1.34
CA PHE A 83 -3.14 11.69 -2.53
C PHE A 83 -3.63 12.43 -3.76
N ASN A 84 -4.77 13.13 -3.68
CA ASN A 84 -5.31 13.87 -4.81
C ASN A 84 -4.33 14.90 -5.38
N LYS A 85 -3.58 15.62 -4.52
CA LYS A 85 -2.55 16.57 -4.96
C LYS A 85 -1.39 15.93 -5.72
N ARG A 86 -1.09 14.66 -5.47
CA ARG A 86 0.00 13.93 -6.14
C ARG A 86 -0.41 13.37 -7.50
N LEU A 87 -1.73 13.31 -7.76
CA LEU A 87 -2.31 12.75 -8.98
C LEU A 87 -2.78 13.82 -9.98
N LEU A 88 -2.70 15.10 -9.61
CA LEU A 88 -2.97 16.27 -10.45
C LEU A 88 -1.66 16.83 -11.03
#